data_AF-A0A1E5RIA1-F1
#
_entry.id   AF-A0A1E5RIA1-F1
#
_cell.length_a   1.000
_cell.length_b   1.000
_cell.length_c   1.000
_cell.angle_alpha   90.00
_cell.angle_beta   90.00
_cell.angle_gamma   90.00
#
_symmetry.space_group_name_H-M   'P 1'
#
loop_
_entity.id
_entity.type
_entity.pdbx_description
1 polymer ?
#
loop_
_entity_poly.entity_id
_entity_poly.type
_entity_poly.pdbx_seq_one_letter_code
_entity_poly.pdbx_strand_id
1 'polypeptide(L)'
;MGQSISSPVPVFAKECTELHKKYDQCFSTWYDKEFLKGESMENPCLDQWTDYMQCVNVALIKKGIRSIDTFDKEDLPDNIGEVLKQHAASQESTSEKNA
;
A
#
# COMPACT_ATOMS: atom_id res chain seq x y z
N MET A 1 -4.54 16.71 -13.72
CA MET A 1 -5.47 15.57 -13.63
C MET A 1 -4.91 14.67 -12.54
N GLY A 2 -5.61 14.60 -11.39
CA GLY A 2 -5.08 14.00 -10.17
C GLY A 2 -4.69 12.53 -10.39
N GLN A 3 -3.48 12.17 -9.97
CA GLN A 3 -3.06 10.78 -9.95
C GLN A 3 -3.97 10.06 -8.94
N SER A 4 -4.65 9.01 -9.39
CA SER A 4 -5.42 8.15 -8.50
C SER A 4 -4.47 7.61 -7.45
N ILE A 5 -4.76 7.89 -6.18
CA ILE A 5 -3.96 7.52 -5.00
C ILE A 5 -4.04 6.01 -4.69
N SER A 6 -4.55 5.23 -5.65
CA SER A 6 -4.73 3.79 -5.53
C SER A 6 -3.38 3.10 -5.44
N SER A 7 -3.08 2.54 -4.27
CA SER A 7 -1.85 1.78 -4.09
C SER A 7 -1.93 0.48 -4.89
N PRO A 8 -0.89 0.07 -5.64
CA PRO A 8 -0.93 -1.20 -6.35
C PRO A 8 -0.93 -2.38 -5.38
N VAL A 9 -1.81 -3.35 -5.62
CA VAL A 9 -1.86 -4.61 -4.85
C VAL A 9 -0.51 -5.32 -4.95
N PRO A 10 0.07 -5.84 -3.85
CA PRO A 10 1.32 -6.56 -3.90
C PRO A 10 1.23 -7.79 -4.83
N VAL A 11 2.20 -7.93 -5.76
CA VAL A 11 2.21 -8.99 -6.79
C VAL A 11 2.21 -10.40 -6.18
N PHE A 12 2.69 -10.54 -4.94
CA PHE A 12 2.73 -11.79 -4.19
C PHE A 12 1.42 -12.14 -3.46
N ALA A 13 0.47 -11.20 -3.38
CA ALA A 13 -0.79 -11.31 -2.64
C ALA A 13 -2.00 -11.03 -3.54
N LYS A 14 -2.06 -11.69 -4.70
CA LYS A 14 -3.14 -11.49 -5.69
C LYS A 14 -4.51 -11.90 -5.13
N GLU A 15 -4.55 -12.84 -4.20
CA GLU A 15 -5.77 -13.25 -3.50
C GLU A 15 -6.40 -12.13 -2.67
N CYS A 16 -5.63 -11.12 -2.28
CA CYS A 16 -6.10 -9.99 -1.46
C CYS A 16 -6.66 -8.83 -2.29
N THR A 17 -6.69 -8.95 -3.63
CA THR A 17 -7.10 -7.88 -4.56
C THR A 17 -8.49 -7.33 -4.25
N GLU A 18 -9.46 -8.19 -3.94
CA GLU A 18 -10.84 -7.75 -3.69
C GLU A 18 -10.98 -7.04 -2.33
N LEU A 19 -10.21 -7.46 -1.32
CA LEU A 19 -10.17 -6.78 -0.02
C LEU A 19 -9.47 -5.42 -0.15
N HIS A 20 -8.37 -5.39 -0.92
CA HIS A 20 -7.67 -4.14 -1.23
C HIS A 20 -8.59 -3.14 -1.93
N LYS A 21 -9.32 -3.54 -2.98
CA LYS A 21 -10.25 -2.63 -3.68
C LYS A 21 -11.28 -1.99 -2.75
N LYS A 22 -11.83 -2.77 -1.81
CA LYS A 22 -12.81 -2.24 -0.84
C LYS A 22 -12.17 -1.20 0.10
N TYR A 23 -10.98 -1.50 0.61
CA TYR A 23 -10.23 -0.56 1.44
C TYR A 23 -9.85 0.70 0.66
N ASP A 24 -9.28 0.55 -0.53
CA ASP A 24 -8.77 1.64 -1.35
C ASP A 24 -9.88 2.59 -1.82
N GLN A 25 -11.05 2.07 -2.18
CA GLN A 25 -12.22 2.90 -2.50
C GLN A 25 -12.70 3.72 -1.31
N CYS A 26 -12.73 3.11 -0.13
CA CYS A 26 -13.09 3.80 1.11
C CYS A 26 -12.06 4.89 1.42
N PHE A 27 -10.77 4.53 1.43
CA PHE A 27 -9.68 5.43 1.75
C PHE A 27 -9.58 6.59 0.78
N SER A 28 -9.65 6.35 -0.54
CA SER A 28 -9.62 7.41 -1.55
C SER A 28 -10.77 8.39 -1.37
N THR A 29 -11.97 7.90 -1.06
CA THR A 29 -13.13 8.78 -0.84
C THR A 29 -12.95 9.64 0.40
N TRP A 30 -12.54 9.04 1.52
CA TRP A 30 -12.28 9.75 2.77
C TRP A 30 -11.13 10.75 2.62
N TYR A 31 -10.04 10.34 1.98
CA TYR A 31 -8.85 11.17 1.77
C TYR A 31 -9.18 12.43 0.99
N ASP A 32 -9.88 12.29 -0.15
CA ASP A 32 -10.22 13.41 -1.02
C ASP A 32 -11.27 14.33 -0.42
N LYS A 33 -12.26 13.78 0.30
CA LYS A 33 -13.42 14.54 0.75
C LYS A 33 -13.26 15.13 2.14
N GLU A 34 -12.56 14.45 3.03
CA GLU A 34 -12.51 14.79 4.45
C GLU A 34 -11.09 15.17 4.86
N PHE A 35 -10.11 14.28 4.64
CA PHE A 35 -8.73 14.51 5.09
C PHE A 35 -8.10 15.74 4.44
N LEU A 36 -8.13 15.84 3.11
CA LEU A 36 -7.56 16.99 2.38
C LEU A 36 -8.27 18.31 2.67
N LYS A 37 -9.53 18.25 3.11
CA LYS A 37 -10.31 19.43 3.50
C LYS A 37 -10.19 19.78 4.98
N GLY A 38 -9.55 18.91 5.77
CA GLY A 38 -9.43 19.06 7.22
C GLY A 38 -10.75 18.82 7.99
N GLU A 39 -11.72 18.12 7.39
CA GLU A 39 -13.02 17.84 8.02
C GLU A 39 -12.95 16.65 8.99
N SER A 40 -12.10 15.64 8.69
CA SER A 40 -11.89 14.48 9.54
C SER A 40 -10.45 14.01 9.48
N MET A 41 -9.88 13.68 10.64
CA MET A 41 -8.56 13.06 10.79
C MET A 41 -8.65 11.56 11.13
N GLU A 42 -9.83 11.09 11.50
CA GLU A 42 -10.05 9.69 11.85
C GLU A 42 -10.44 8.90 10.61
N ASN A 43 -9.73 7.79 10.37
CA ASN A 43 -9.96 6.96 9.19
C ASN A 43 -11.16 6.02 9.44
N PRO A 44 -12.29 6.17 8.73
CA PRO A 44 -13.46 5.31 8.89
C PRO A 44 -13.28 3.92 8.26
N CYS A 45 -12.18 3.71 7.52
CA CYS A 45 -11.92 2.50 6.73
C CYS A 45 -11.08 1.45 7.47
N LEU A 46 -11.00 1.55 8.81
CA LEU A 46 -10.16 0.68 9.64
C LEU A 46 -10.59 -0.80 9.59
N ASP A 47 -11.88 -1.08 9.43
CA ASP A 47 -12.39 -2.44 9.31
C ASP A 47 -11.89 -3.09 8.01
N GLN A 48 -12.05 -2.40 6.88
CA GLN A 48 -11.57 -2.86 5.57
C GLN A 48 -10.04 -2.98 5.54
N TRP A 49 -9.35 -2.06 6.22
CA TRP A 49 -7.90 -2.11 6.39
C TRP A 49 -7.47 -3.38 7.12
N THR A 50 -8.14 -3.71 8.22
CA THR A 50 -7.83 -4.89 9.04
C THR A 50 -7.99 -6.17 8.23
N ASP A 51 -9.09 -6.32 7.51
CA ASP A 51 -9.34 -7.48 6.64
C ASP A 51 -8.26 -7.63 5.55
N TYR A 52 -7.94 -6.51 4.88
CA TYR A 52 -6.90 -6.48 3.86
C TYR A 52 -5.52 -6.86 4.44
N MET A 53 -5.11 -6.23 5.54
CA MET A 53 -3.82 -6.49 6.17
C MET A 53 -3.69 -7.92 6.68
N GLN A 54 -4.77 -8.49 7.23
CA GLN A 54 -4.78 -9.88 7.63
C GLN A 54 -4.51 -10.81 6.44
N CYS A 55 -5.13 -10.54 5.29
CA CYS A 55 -4.87 -11.29 4.06
C CYS A 55 -3.40 -11.16 3.60
N VAL A 56 -2.86 -9.94 3.61
CA VAL A 56 -1.47 -9.67 3.21
C VAL A 56 -0.48 -10.37 4.14
N ASN A 57 -0.70 -10.33 5.46
CA ASN A 57 0.16 -10.99 6.44
C ASN A 57 0.21 -12.51 6.23
N VAL A 58 -0.93 -13.13 5.94
CA VAL A 58 -0.97 -14.56 5.57
C VAL A 58 -0.18 -14.83 4.28
N ALA A 59 -0.29 -13.95 3.28
CA ALA A 59 0.47 -14.08 2.03
C ALA A 59 1.99 -13.92 2.25
N LEU A 60 2.41 -13.01 3.13
CA LEU A 60 3.81 -12.81 3.51
C LEU A 60 4.40 -14.06 4.18
N ILE A 61 3.69 -14.63 5.16
CA ILE A 61 4.10 -15.84 5.87
C ILE A 61 4.26 -17.01 4.87
N LYS A 62 3.33 -17.17 3.93
CA LYS A 62 3.44 -18.19 2.87
C LYS A 62 4.67 -18.01 1.97
N LYS A 63 5.15 -16.78 1.80
CA LYS A 63 6.37 -16.47 1.03
C LYS A 63 7.65 -16.62 1.84
N GLY A 64 7.57 -16.98 3.12
CA GLY A 64 8.72 -17.06 4.02
C GLY A 64 9.28 -15.69 4.40
N ILE A 65 8.52 -14.61 4.15
CA ILE A 65 8.85 -13.26 4.58
C ILE A 65 8.22 -13.10 5.97
N ARG A 66 9.01 -12.68 6.96
CA ARG A 66 8.52 -12.41 8.32
C ARG A 66 7.37 -11.41 8.25
N SER A 67 6.24 -11.71 8.88
CA SER A 67 5.16 -10.73 9.05
C SER A 67 5.68 -9.58 9.90
N ILE A 68 5.48 -8.36 9.43
CA ILE A 68 5.83 -7.15 10.18
C ILE A 68 4.59 -6.83 11.01
N ASP A 69 4.64 -7.19 12.29
CA ASP A 69 3.57 -6.86 13.24
C ASP A 69 3.71 -5.40 13.71
N THR A 70 4.95 -4.93 13.86
CA THR A 70 5.34 -3.53 14.05
C THR A 70 6.48 -3.21 13.07
N PHE A 71 6.39 -2.08 12.39
CA PHE A 71 7.50 -1.58 11.57
C PHE A 71 8.31 -0.63 12.43
N ASP A 72 9.43 -1.10 12.94
CA ASP A 72 10.30 -0.31 13.79
C ASP A 72 11.42 0.34 12.95
N LYS A 73 11.98 1.46 13.42
CA LYS A 73 13.03 2.17 12.67
C LYS A 73 14.27 1.32 12.46
N GLU A 74 14.47 0.36 13.35
CA GLU A 74 15.56 -0.61 13.35
C GLU A 74 15.41 -1.67 12.26
N ASP A 75 14.21 -1.89 11.72
CA ASP A 75 13.97 -2.79 10.58
C ASP A 75 14.29 -2.14 9.23
N LEU A 76 14.54 -0.82 9.20
CA LEU A 76 14.96 -0.12 8.00
C LEU A 76 16.42 -0.48 7.64
N PRO A 77 16.72 -0.77 6.38
CA PRO A 77 18.10 -0.94 5.96
C PRO A 77 18.88 0.38 6.13
N ASP A 78 20.12 0.31 6.59
CA ASP A 78 21.00 1.48 6.81
C ASP A 78 21.13 2.36 5.56
N ASN A 79 21.00 1.76 4.37
CA ASN A 79 21.05 2.44 3.08
C ASN A 79 19.67 2.82 2.51
N ILE A 80 18.65 3.04 3.35
CA ILE A 80 17.29 3.39 2.92
C ILE A 80 17.26 4.55 1.90
N GLY A 81 18.12 5.55 2.06
CA GLY A 81 18.21 6.68 1.13
C GLY A 81 18.67 6.30 -0.29
N GLU A 82 19.41 5.20 -0.44
CA GLU A 82 19.81 4.64 -1.73
C GLU A 82 18.72 3.72 -2.29
N VAL A 83 18.10 2.91 -1.44
CA VAL A 83 16.96 2.05 -1.80
C VAL A 83 15.81 2.89 -2.37
N LEU A 84 15.46 4.01 -1.73
CA LEU A 84 14.41 4.91 -2.23
C LEU A 84 14.75 5.53 -3.59
N LYS A 85 16.03 5.85 -3.85
CA LYS A 85 16.50 6.32 -5.15
C LYS A 85 16.39 5.24 -6.23
N GLN A 86 16.73 3.99 -5.90
CA GLN A 86 16.61 2.86 -6.80
C GLN A 86 15.14 2.52 -7.12
N HIS A 87 14.23 2.60 -6.14
CA HIS A 87 12.80 2.42 -6.37
C HIS A 87 12.20 3.53 -7.22
N ALA A 88 12.63 4.79 -7.02
CA ALA A 88 12.23 5.91 -7.88
C ALA A 88 12.68 5.69 -9.34
N ALA A 89 13.89 5.17 -9.56
CA ALA A 89 14.40 4.83 -10.90
C ALA A 89 13.68 3.62 -11.53
N SER A 90 13.22 2.67 -10.71
CA SER A 90 12.52 1.46 -11.19
C SER A 90 11.11 1.75 -11.72
N GLN A 91 10.45 2.80 -11.23
CA GLN A 91 9.07 3.17 -11.60
C GLN A 91 8.96 3.75 -13.02
N GLU A 92 10.07 4.21 -13.62
CA GLU A 92 10.11 4.68 -15.02
C GLU A 92 10.04 3.55 -16.05
N SER A 93 10.27 2.28 -15.68
CA SER A 93 10.37 1.17 -16.66
C SER A 93 9.07 0.46 -17.02
N THR A 94 7.94 0.79 -16.38
CA THR A 94 6.62 0.15 -16.63
C THR A 94 5.70 0.90 -17.59
N SER A 95 6.20 1.92 -18.31
CA SER A 95 5.41 2.64 -19.34
C SER A 95 5.74 2.26 -20.79
N GLU A 96 6.71 1.37 -21.06
CA GLU A 96 7.21 1.15 -22.44
C GLU A 96 7.17 -0.32 -22.92
N LYS A 97 6.13 -1.08 -22.55
CA LYS A 97 5.86 -2.41 -23.16
C LYS A 97 4.39 -2.70 -23.43
N ASN A 98 3.67 -1.73 -23.99
CA ASN A 98 2.41 -1.97 -24.71
C ASN A 98 2.32 -1.00 -25.90
N ALA A 99 3.15 -1.26 -26.91
CA ALA A 99 3.01 -0.75 -28.27
C ALA A 99 3.29 -1.91 -29.24
#